data_AF-A0A3B9L6N2-F1
#
_entry.id   AF-A0A3B9L6N2-F1
#
_cell.length_a   1.000
_cell.length_b   1.000
_cell.length_c   1.000
_cell.angle_alpha   90.00
_cell.angle_beta   90.00
_cell.angle_gamma   90.00
#
_symmetry.space_group_name_H-M   'P 1'
#
loop_
_entity.id
_entity.type
_entity.pdbx_description
1 polymer ?
#
loop_
_entity_poly.entity_id
_entity_poly.type
_entity_poly.pdbx_seq_one_letter_code
_entity_poly.pdbx_strand_id
1 'polypeptide(L)'
;MIIVTDTYQQVNGVSTTYKNLEKIAAKRSLDLQIVHPGLFKWIPMPFYPEIQLSIQPIRLWLTLNKLKAERIHIATEGAMGFVARTWCKWHKKPFTTSYHTKFPEYL
;
A
#
# COMPACT_ATOMS: atom_id res chain seq x y z
N MET A 1 11.75 -5.18 2.28
CA MET A 1 11.11 -4.31 1.26
C MET A 1 9.68 -4.04 1.71
N ILE A 2 9.21 -2.81 1.58
CA ILE A 2 7.86 -2.43 2.01
C ILE A 2 6.98 -2.20 0.79
N ILE A 3 5.81 -2.80 0.79
CA ILE A 3 4.76 -2.55 -0.19
C ILE A 3 3.66 -1.76 0.51
N VAL A 4 3.29 -0.61 -0.03
CA VAL A 4 2.17 0.19 0.45
C VAL A 4 1.01 0.07 -0.52
N THR A 5 -0.16 -0.32 -0.02
CA THR A 5 -1.38 -0.52 -0.82
C THR A 5 -2.61 0.01 -0.08
N ASP A 6 -3.59 0.52 -0.82
CA ASP A 6 -4.92 0.94 -0.36
C ASP A 6 -5.93 -0.22 -0.41
N THR A 7 -5.50 -1.38 -0.89
CA THR A 7 -6.34 -2.59 -0.94
C THR A 7 -5.57 -3.80 -0.44
N TYR A 8 -6.18 -4.52 0.49
CA TYR A 8 -5.67 -5.77 1.01
C TYR A 8 -6.82 -6.63 1.52
N GLN A 9 -6.80 -7.89 1.10
CA GLN A 9 -7.82 -8.92 1.36
C GLN A 9 -9.11 -8.87 0.56
N GLN A 10 -9.40 -7.79 -0.17
CA GLN A 10 -10.53 -7.76 -1.11
C GLN A 10 -10.34 -8.77 -2.25
N VAL A 11 -11.45 -9.17 -2.87
CA VAL A 11 -11.46 -10.03 -4.06
C VAL A 11 -11.13 -9.17 -5.28
N ASN A 12 -9.85 -8.80 -5.44
CA ASN A 12 -9.35 -8.07 -6.61
C ASN A 12 -7.94 -8.51 -7.02
N GLY A 13 -7.55 -8.14 -8.25
CA GLY A 13 -6.26 -8.51 -8.83
C GLY A 13 -5.06 -7.98 -8.04
N VAL A 14 -5.18 -6.77 -7.49
CA VAL A 14 -4.13 -6.12 -6.69
C VAL A 14 -3.85 -6.91 -5.41
N SER A 15 -4.89 -7.16 -4.59
CA SER A 15 -4.79 -7.93 -3.35
C SER A 15 -4.29 -9.35 -3.61
N THR A 16 -4.74 -9.98 -4.69
CA THR A 16 -4.29 -11.33 -5.06
C THR A 16 -2.80 -11.35 -5.40
N THR A 17 -2.33 -10.37 -6.16
CA THR A 17 -0.92 -10.21 -6.53
C THR A 17 -0.03 -10.10 -5.31
N TYR A 18 -0.34 -9.17 -4.40
CA TYR A 18 0.53 -8.93 -3.24
C TYR A 18 0.45 -10.04 -2.19
N LYS A 19 -0.71 -10.69 -2.01
CA LYS A 19 -0.81 -11.91 -1.18
C LYS A 19 0.06 -13.05 -1.72
N ASN A 20 0.08 -13.25 -3.04
CA ASN A 20 0.93 -14.27 -3.65
C ASN A 20 2.41 -13.91 -3.51
N LEU A 21 2.75 -12.63 -3.66
CA LEU A 21 4.12 -12.14 -3.50
C LEU A 21 4.62 -12.30 -2.06
N GLU A 22 3.78 -12.03 -1.06
CA GLU A 22 4.08 -12.29 0.36
C GLU A 22 4.35 -13.78 0.63
N LYS A 23 3.49 -14.67 0.11
CA LYS A 23 3.69 -16.13 0.23
C LYS A 23 5.01 -16.59 -0.39
N ILE A 24 5.36 -16.07 -1.57
CA ILE A 24 6.61 -16.41 -2.27
C ILE A 24 7.81 -15.84 -1.51
N ALA A 25 7.72 -14.60 -1.01
CA ALA A 25 8.76 -13.97 -0.23
C ALA A 25 9.05 -14.76 1.06
N ALA A 26 8.01 -15.18 1.78
CA ALA A 26 8.13 -16.01 2.97
C ALA A 26 8.83 -17.36 2.66
N LYS A 27 8.45 -18.02 1.56
CA LYS A 27 9.12 -19.27 1.11
C LYS A 27 10.58 -19.08 0.73
N ARG A 28 10.99 -17.86 0.35
CA ARG A 28 12.36 -17.53 -0.05
C ARG A 28 13.15 -16.80 1.04
N SER A 29 12.61 -16.71 2.26
CA SER A 29 13.21 -15.96 3.38
C SER A 29 13.54 -14.51 3.02
N LEU A 30 12.73 -13.90 2.16
CA LEU A 30 12.85 -12.49 1.80
C LEU A 30 12.02 -11.65 2.78
N ASP A 31 12.65 -10.64 3.37
CA ASP A 31 11.95 -9.67 4.20
C ASP A 31 11.07 -8.77 3.32
N LEU A 32 9.78 -9.09 3.29
CA LEU A 32 8.72 -8.34 2.61
C LEU A 32 7.61 -8.04 3.61
N GLN A 33 7.23 -6.77 3.70
CA GLN A 33 6.12 -6.33 4.55
C GLN A 33 5.10 -5.55 3.73
N ILE A 34 3.83 -5.87 3.93
CA ILE A 34 2.72 -5.18 3.27
C ILE A 34 2.06 -4.24 4.28
N VAL A 35 2.05 -2.95 3.96
CA VAL A 35 1.36 -1.90 4.70
C VAL A 35 0.05 -1.61 3.99
N HIS A 36 -1.05 -1.92 4.66
CA HIS A 36 -2.40 -1.90 4.09
C HIS A 36 -3.44 -1.26 5.03
N PRO A 37 -4.68 -0.97 4.58
CA PRO A 37 -5.65 -0.21 5.37
C PRO A 37 -6.04 -0.88 6.68
N GLY A 38 -6.11 -2.21 6.72
CA GLY A 38 -6.37 -2.98 7.95
C GLY A 38 -5.40 -2.75 9.13
N LEU A 39 -4.26 -2.09 8.92
CA LEU A 39 -3.35 -1.66 9.99
C LEU A 39 -3.74 -0.31 10.62
N PHE A 40 -4.76 0.36 10.06
CA PHE A 40 -5.19 1.71 10.38
C PHE A 40 -6.72 1.78 10.51
N LYS A 41 -7.23 2.90 11.03
CA LYS A 41 -8.65 3.24 10.88
C LYS A 41 -8.90 3.66 9.43
N TRP A 42 -9.98 3.16 8.86
CA TRP A 42 -10.41 3.45 7.49
C TRP A 42 -11.91 3.68 7.43
N ILE A 43 -12.36 4.33 6.36
CA ILE A 43 -13.76 4.50 5.99
C ILE A 43 -14.00 3.92 4.60
N PRO A 44 -15.20 3.43 4.27
CA PRO A 44 -15.52 3.05 2.90
C PRO A 44 -15.43 4.27 1.98
N MET A 45 -14.91 4.08 0.77
CA MET A 45 -14.89 5.13 -0.25
C MET A 45 -16.32 5.48 -0.68
N PRO A 46 -16.67 6.77 -0.84
CA PRO A 46 -17.92 7.15 -1.46
C PRO A 46 -18.09 6.45 -2.81
N PHE A 47 -19.28 5.90 -3.07
CA PHE A 47 -19.65 5.15 -4.28
C PHE A 47 -18.98 3.78 -4.48
N TYR A 48 -17.94 3.43 -3.71
CA TYR A 48 -17.21 2.14 -3.79
C TYR A 48 -16.87 1.61 -2.39
N PRO A 49 -17.85 1.07 -1.65
CA PRO A 49 -17.68 0.69 -0.24
C PRO A 49 -16.68 -0.45 0.00
N GLU A 50 -16.32 -1.20 -1.03
CA GLU A 50 -15.28 -2.23 -0.99
C GLU A 50 -13.85 -1.65 -0.85
N ILE A 51 -13.67 -0.37 -1.22
CA ILE A 51 -12.39 0.33 -1.11
C ILE A 51 -12.26 0.93 0.29
N GLN A 52 -11.19 0.56 0.98
CA GLN A 52 -10.89 1.02 2.33
C GLN A 52 -9.97 2.24 2.29
N LEU A 53 -10.53 3.43 2.49
CA LEU A 53 -9.75 4.67 2.57
C LEU A 53 -9.19 4.85 3.97
N SER A 54 -7.87 4.73 4.11
CA SER A 54 -7.18 5.02 5.37
C SER A 54 -7.31 6.51 5.72
N ILE A 55 -7.78 6.80 6.94
CA ILE A 55 -7.96 8.17 7.46
C ILE A 55 -6.89 8.55 8.48
N GLN A 56 -5.81 7.79 8.59
CA GLN A 56 -4.73 8.02 9.55
C GLN A 56 -3.38 8.29 8.88
N PRO A 57 -3.24 9.38 8.09
CA PRO A 57 -2.02 9.67 7.34
C PRO A 57 -0.79 9.84 8.23
N ILE A 58 -0.94 10.50 9.39
CA ILE A 58 0.15 10.69 10.36
C ILE A 58 0.63 9.34 10.91
N ARG A 59 -0.31 8.44 11.24
CA ARG A 59 0.05 7.11 11.75
C ARG A 59 0.77 6.30 10.68
N LEU A 60 0.33 6.36 9.43
CA LEU A 60 1.03 5.72 8.30
C LEU A 60 2.45 6.27 8.15
N TRP A 61 2.63 7.59 8.21
CA TRP A 61 3.96 8.22 8.17
C TRP A 61 4.87 7.70 9.30
N LEU A 62 4.36 7.66 10.53
CA LEU A 62 5.12 7.15 11.69
C LEU A 62 5.42 5.66 11.57
N THR A 63 4.51 4.86 10.99
CA THR A 63 4.76 3.46 10.68
C THR A 63 5.93 3.32 9.71
N LEU A 64 5.98 4.12 8.63
CA LEU A 64 7.09 4.09 7.67
C LEU A 64 8.43 4.48 8.32
N ASN A 65 8.42 5.46 9.24
CA ASN A 65 9.59 5.80 10.05
C ASN A 65 10.06 4.63 10.92
N LYS A 66 9.13 3.99 11.64
CA LYS A 66 9.42 2.88 12.55
C LYS A 66 9.98 1.67 11.81
N LEU A 67 9.46 1.39 10.63
CA LEU A 67 9.92 0.28 9.79
C LEU A 67 11.27 0.54 9.10
N LYS A 68 11.84 1.74 9.24
CA LYS A 68 13.11 2.16 8.61
C LYS A 68 13.16 1.78 7.12
N ALA A 69 12.08 2.12 6.42
CA ALA A 69 11.85 1.70 5.05
C ALA A 69 12.98 2.13 4.09
N GLU A 70 13.74 1.16 3.56
CA GLU A 70 14.80 1.45 2.58
C GLU A 70 14.35 1.30 1.13
N ARG A 71 13.45 0.34 0.87
CA ARG A 71 12.93 0.01 -0.46
C ARG A 71 11.41 -0.01 -0.38
N ILE A 72 10.78 0.96 -1.02
CA ILE A 72 9.33 1.14 -1.01
C ILE A 72 8.77 0.91 -2.40
N HIS A 73 7.72 0.11 -2.46
CA HIS A 73 6.89 -0.03 -3.64
C HIS A 73 5.48 0.44 -3.31
N ILE A 74 4.97 1.37 -4.10
CA ILE A 74 3.64 1.93 -3.97
C ILE A 74 2.74 1.20 -4.97
N ALA A 75 1.88 0.35 -4.44
CA ALA A 75 1.02 -0.54 -5.20
C ALA A 75 -0.21 0.15 -5.79
N THR A 76 -0.66 1.23 -5.17
CA THR A 76 -1.89 1.94 -5.51
C THR A 76 -1.70 3.43 -5.29
N GLU A 77 -2.39 4.24 -6.08
CA GLU A 77 -2.31 5.71 -6.04
C GLU A 77 -3.29 6.36 -5.04
N GLY A 78 -3.92 5.57 -4.16
CA GLY A 78 -4.87 6.07 -3.17
C GLY A 78 -4.24 6.84 -2.01
N ALA A 79 -5.00 7.02 -0.93
CA ALA A 79 -4.59 7.82 0.21
C ALA A 79 -3.27 7.34 0.83
N MET A 80 -3.11 6.03 1.00
CA MET A 80 -1.89 5.44 1.54
C MET A 80 -0.72 5.58 0.57
N GLY A 81 -0.96 5.38 -0.72
CA GLY A 81 0.05 5.60 -1.76
C GLY A 81 0.56 7.04 -1.81
N PHE A 82 -0.34 8.01 -1.69
CA PHE A 82 0.02 9.44 -1.65
C PHE A 82 0.90 9.77 -0.43
N VAL A 83 0.53 9.27 0.75
CA VAL A 83 1.33 9.45 1.98
C VAL A 83 2.70 8.80 1.81
N ALA A 84 2.77 7.57 1.30
CA ALA A 84 4.03 6.87 1.08
C ALA A 84 4.94 7.60 0.08
N ARG A 85 4.40 8.10 -1.03
CA ARG A 85 5.14 8.92 -2.00
C ARG A 85 5.71 10.17 -1.35
N THR A 86 4.90 10.87 -0.57
CA THR A 86 5.31 12.09 0.14
C THR A 86 6.42 11.78 1.14
N TRP A 87 6.29 10.70 1.90
CA TRP A 87 7.30 10.22 2.82
C TRP A 87 8.63 9.91 2.12
N CYS A 88 8.58 9.21 0.97
CA CYS A 88 9.76 8.86 0.18
C CYS A 88 10.49 10.12 -0.30
N LYS A 89 9.74 11.10 -0.83
CA LYS A 89 10.30 12.37 -1.30
C LYS A 89 10.97 13.15 -0.17
N TRP A 90 10.32 13.23 0.98
CA TRP A 90 10.84 13.93 2.16
C TRP A 90 12.15 13.31 2.66
N HIS A 91 12.22 11.99 2.70
CA HIS A 91 13.40 11.25 3.19
C HIS A 91 14.41 10.91 2.09
N LYS A 92 14.23 11.43 0.86
CA LYS A 92 15.07 11.14 -0.32
C LYS A 92 15.27 9.63 -0.55
N LYS A 93 14.21 8.85 -0.35
CA LYS A 93 14.21 7.40 -0.58
C LYS A 93 13.70 7.08 -1.98
N PRO A 94 14.37 6.16 -2.72
CA PRO A 94 13.84 5.68 -3.99
C PRO A 94 12.58 4.86 -3.75
N PHE A 95 11.64 4.96 -4.68
CA PHE A 95 10.42 4.17 -4.67
C PHE A 95 10.02 3.77 -6.09
N THR A 96 9.29 2.66 -6.20
CA THR A 96 8.67 2.22 -7.45
C THR A 96 7.15 2.26 -7.33
N THR A 97 6.46 2.35 -8.45
CA THR A 97 4.99 2.33 -8.53
C THR A 97 4.56 1.29 -9.54
N SER A 98 3.39 0.69 -9.35
CA SER A 98 2.75 -0.15 -10.36
C SER A 98 1.34 0.33 -10.63
N TYR A 99 0.97 0.38 -11.91
CA TYR A 99 -0.38 0.71 -12.34
C TYR A 99 -1.13 -0.59 -12.68
N HIS A 100 -1.99 -1.03 -11.79
CA HIS A 100 -2.65 -2.36 -11.89
C HIS A 100 -4.03 -2.31 -12.53
N THR A 101 -4.75 -1.19 -12.37
CA THR A 101 -6.12 -1.07 -12.84
C THR A 101 -6.35 0.34 -13.33
N LYS A 102 -6.99 0.46 -14.49
CA LYS A 102 -7.48 1.73 -15.00
C LYS A 102 -8.74 2.19 -14.29
N PHE A 103 -8.65 2.40 -12.98
CA PHE A 103 -9.78 2.79 -12.14
C PHE A 103 -10.65 3.92 -12.74
N PRO A 104 -10.06 4.97 -13.38
CA PRO A 104 -10.85 6.01 -14.05
C PRO A 104 -11.72 5.54 -15.23
N GLU A 105 -11.40 4.41 -15.87
CA GLU A 105 -12.19 3.84 -16.97
C GLU A 105 -13.32 2.91 -16.46
N TYR A 106 -13.36 2.61 -15.16
CA TYR A 106 -14.44 1.82 -14.52
C TYR A 106 -15.50 2.70 -13.84
N LEU A 107 -15.34 4.03 -13.88
CA LEU A 107 -16.29 5.05 -13.40
C LEU A 107 -17.33 5.40 -14.47
#